data_AF-A0A3D5YSL2-F1
#
_entry.id   AF-A0A3D5YSL2-F1
#
_cell.length_a   1.000
_cell.length_b   1.000
_cell.length_c   1.000
_cell.angle_alpha   90.00
_cell.angle_beta   90.00
_cell.angle_gamma   90.00
#
_symmetry.space_group_name_H-M   'P 1'
#
loop_
_entity.id
_entity.type
_entity.pdbx_description
1 polymer ?
#
loop_
_entity_poly.entity_id
_entity_poly.type
_entity_poly.pdbx_seq_one_letter_code
_entity_poly.pdbx_strand_id
1 'polypeptide(L)' 'EKACGRCMIITTDQETGQLSNNLPLKILAKYNRDDKQKGAAFGTYFNAQNLTGSLYQDDIIQIHTYTDLMD' A
#
# COMPACT_ATOMS: atom_id res chain seq x y z
N GLU A 1 -3.66 11.36 0.01
CA GLU A 1 -3.06 10.00 -0.12
C GLU A 1 -4.12 9.01 -0.57
N LYS A 2 -3.76 7.93 -1.28
CA LYS A 2 -4.72 6.89 -1.70
C LYS A 2 -4.21 5.52 -1.25
N ALA A 3 -5.02 4.79 -0.48
CA ALA A 3 -4.69 3.45 -0.04
C ALA A 3 -4.52 2.47 -1.22
N CYS A 4 -3.57 1.54 -1.10
CA CYS A 4 -3.36 0.47 -2.05
C CYS A 4 -4.33 -0.69 -1.78
N GLY A 5 -5.35 -0.80 -2.63
CA GLY A 5 -6.22 -1.97 -2.68
C GLY A 5 -5.42 -3.20 -3.09
N ARG A 6 -5.46 -4.25 -2.29
CA ARG A 6 -4.73 -5.49 -2.54
C ARG A 6 -5.59 -6.50 -3.29
N CYS A 7 -4.95 -7.26 -4.17
CA CYS A 7 -5.56 -8.29 -5.00
C CYS A 7 -4.92 -9.66 -4.72
N MET A 8 -5.38 -10.70 -5.42
CA MET A 8 -4.91 -12.08 -5.25
C MET A 8 -3.40 -12.29 -5.45
N ILE A 9 -2.68 -11.36 -6.09
CA ILE A 9 -1.22 -11.48 -6.27
C ILE A 9 -0.50 -11.62 -4.91
N ILE A 10 -1.03 -11.01 -3.85
CA ILE A 10 -0.40 -11.10 -2.52
C ILE A 10 -0.51 -12.50 -1.89
N THR A 11 -1.33 -13.38 -2.47
CA THR A 11 -1.56 -14.73 -1.94
C THR A 11 -0.63 -15.75 -2.57
N THR A 12 0.21 -15.34 -3.52
CA THR A 12 1.23 -16.19 -4.11
C THR A 12 2.44 -16.25 -3.18
N ASP A 13 2.80 -17.46 -2.79
CA ASP A 13 4.07 -17.72 -2.11
C ASP A 13 5.23 -17.37 -3.05
N GLN A 14 6.16 -16.53 -2.58
CA GLN A 14 7.19 -15.96 -3.45
C GLN A 14 8.34 -16.93 -3.77
N GLU A 15 8.50 -18.00 -2.98
CA GLU A 15 9.55 -19.01 -3.19
C GLU A 15 9.08 -20.12 -4.15
N THR A 16 7.83 -20.53 -4.00
CA THR A 16 7.25 -21.69 -4.70
C THR A 16 6.29 -21.31 -5.83
N GLY A 17 5.82 -20.06 -5.87
CA GLY A 17 4.81 -19.59 -6.82
C GLY A 17 3.40 -20.16 -6.57
N GLN A 18 3.18 -20.91 -5.49
CA GLN A 18 1.88 -21.51 -5.19
C GLN A 18 0.91 -20.47 -4.63
N LEU A 19 -0.34 -20.53 -5.06
CA LEU A 19 -1.41 -19.73 -4.47
C LEU A 19 -1.80 -20.32 -3.11
N SER A 20 -1.74 -19.50 -2.08
CA SER A 20 -2.36 -19.81 -0.80
C SER A 20 -3.88 -19.73 -0.92
N ASN A 21 -4.61 -20.30 0.05
CA ASN A 21 -6.08 -20.26 0.14
C ASN A 21 -6.62 -18.85 0.47
N ASN A 22 -6.29 -17.86 -0.36
CA ASN A 22 -6.58 -16.44 -0.24
C ASN A 22 -5.97 -15.76 1.00
N LEU A 23 -4.85 -16.24 1.52
CA LEU A 23 -4.11 -15.61 2.61
C LEU A 23 -2.89 -14.85 2.08
N PRO A 24 -2.58 -13.64 2.57
CA PRO A 24 -3.20 -12.93 3.69
C PRO A 24 -4.45 -12.10 3.32
N LEU A 25 -4.95 -12.20 2.08
CA LEU A 25 -6.03 -11.35 1.57
C LEU A 25 -7.32 -11.39 2.42
N LYS A 26 -7.74 -12.58 2.88
CA LYS A 26 -8.89 -12.75 3.79
C LYS A 26 -8.72 -12.03 5.12
N ILE A 27 -7.51 -12.02 5.67
CA ILE A 27 -7.21 -11.34 6.94
C ILE A 27 -7.30 -9.83 6.72
N LEU A 28 -6.66 -9.32 5.67
CA LEU A 28 -6.72 -7.89 5.34
C LEU A 28 -8.15 -7.42 5.07
N ALA A 29 -8.97 -8.20 4.35
CA ALA A 29 -10.37 -7.84 4.09
C ALA A 29 -11.24 -7.79 5.37
N LYS A 30 -10.82 -8.49 6.44
CA LYS A 30 -11.51 -8.49 7.73
C LYS A 30 -11.12 -7.30 8.61
N TYR A 31 -9.84 -6.90 8.61
CA TYR A 31 -9.31 -5.93 9.57
C TYR A 31 -8.83 -4.61 8.97
N ASN A 32 -8.49 -4.58 7.67
CA ASN A 32 -7.90 -3.43 6.98
C ASN A 32 -8.63 -3.21 5.65
N ARG A 33 -9.88 -2.75 5.73
CA ARG A 33 -10.66 -2.44 4.52
C ARG A 33 -10.23 -1.10 3.91
N ASP A 34 -10.37 -0.97 2.60
CA ASP A 34 -10.18 0.29 1.89
C ASP A 34 -11.23 1.34 2.29
N ASP A 35 -11.00 2.60 1.89
CA ASP A 35 -11.88 3.73 2.19
C ASP A 35 -13.31 3.55 1.66
N LYS A 36 -13.49 2.63 0.70
CA LYS A 36 -14.79 2.26 0.11
C LYS A 36 -15.43 1.06 0.82
N GLN A 37 -14.78 0.48 1.83
CA GLN A 37 -15.12 -0.75 2.55
C GLN A 37 -15.36 -1.98 1.66
N LYS A 38 -14.84 -1.98 0.42
CA LYS A 38 -15.09 -3.01 -0.60
C LYS A 38 -13.94 -3.98 -0.78
N GLY A 39 -12.74 -3.65 -0.33
CA GLY A 39 -11.55 -4.48 -0.53
C GLY A 39 -10.56 -4.44 0.62
N ALA A 40 -9.64 -5.41 0.63
CA ALA A 40 -8.46 -5.35 1.48
C ALA A 40 -7.56 -4.18 1.05
N ALA A 41 -7.09 -3.38 1.99
CA ALA A 41 -6.14 -2.31 1.77
C ALA A 41 -4.89 -2.53 2.62
N PHE A 42 -3.73 -2.27 2.04
CA PHE A 42 -2.46 -2.30 2.76
C PHE A 42 -1.44 -1.42 2.03
N GLY A 43 -0.83 -0.43 2.68
CA GLY A 43 0.10 0.52 2.05
C GLY A 43 -0.57 1.66 1.28
N THR A 44 0.24 2.61 0.80
CA THR A 44 -0.21 3.89 0.23
C THR A 44 0.53 4.19 -1.08
N TYR A 45 -0.16 4.78 -2.05
CA TYR A 45 0.45 5.29 -3.28
C TYR A 45 0.96 6.72 -3.09
N PHE A 46 2.21 6.95 -3.52
CA PHE A 46 2.85 8.26 -3.61
C PHE A 46 3.31 8.52 -5.04
N ASN A 47 3.30 9.78 -5.47
CA ASN A 47 3.87 10.21 -6.74
C ASN A 47 5.26 10.81 -6.49
N ALA A 48 6.25 10.44 -7.30
CA ALA A 48 7.55 11.09 -7.26
C ALA A 48 7.43 12.53 -7.81
N GLN A 49 7.82 13.51 -7.01
CA GLN A 49 7.87 14.92 -7.44
C GLN A 49 9.27 15.33 -7.92
N ASN A 50 10.33 14.73 -7.35
CA ASN A 50 11.70 14.91 -7.79
C ASN A 50 12.20 13.63 -8.47
N LEU A 51 12.44 13.71 -9.78
CA LEU A 51 12.83 12.56 -10.61
C LEU A 51 14.34 12.35 -10.72
N THR A 52 15.15 13.24 -10.14
CA THR A 52 16.63 13.11 -10.13
C THR A 52 17.18 12.70 -8.78
N GLY A 53 16.32 12.62 -7.75
CA GLY A 53 16.69 12.17 -6.41
C GLY A 53 17.03 10.68 -6.37
N SER A 54 17.82 10.30 -5.37
CA SER A 54 18.11 8.91 -5.02
C SER A 54 17.72 8.67 -3.58
N LEU A 55 17.28 7.45 -3.26
CA LEU A 55 16.99 6.99 -1.90
C LEU A 55 17.88 5.79 -1.59
N TYR A 56 18.44 5.80 -0.39
CA TYR A 56 19.25 4.71 0.13
C TYR A 56 18.58 4.10 1.35
N GLN A 57 19.00 2.88 1.67
CA GLN A 57 18.59 2.25 2.92
C GLN A 57 19.02 3.13 4.10
N ASP A 58 18.14 3.26 5.09
CA ASP A 58 18.35 4.03 6.32
C ASP A 58 18.34 5.57 6.15
N ASP A 59 17.99 6.08 4.97
CA ASP A 59 17.72 7.51 4.79
C ASP A 59 16.61 8.01 5.73
N ILE A 60 16.81 9.20 6.32
CA ILE A 60 15.79 9.84 7.15
C ILE A 60 14.67 10.37 6.25
N ILE A 61 13.46 9.82 6.41
CA ILE A 61 12.29 10.23 5.65
C ILE A 61 11.50 11.30 6.42
N GLN A 62 11.25 12.43 5.77
CA GLN A 62 10.38 13.49 6.27
C GLN A 62 9.08 13.51 5.44
N ILE A 63 7.94 13.35 6.10
CA ILE A 63 6.62 13.38 5.48
C ILE A 63 5.94 14.70 5.84
N HIS A 64 5.65 15.52 4.83
CA HIS A 64 4.90 16.77 5.01
C HIS A 64 3.45 16.54 4.60
N THR A 65 2.53 16.64 5.58
CA THR A 65 1.09 16.62 5.31
C THR A 65 0.59 18.04 5.08
N TYR A 66 0.19 18.34 3.85
CA TYR A 66 -0.46 19.60 3.52
C TYR A 66 -1.96 19.42 3.70
N THR A 67 -2.57 20.15 4.63
CA THR A 67 -4.01 20.36 4.65
C THR A 67 -4.30 21.55 3.74
N ASP A 68 -4.93 21.30 2.60
CA ASP A 68 -5.47 22.38 1.79
C ASP A 68 -6.49 23.13 2.64
N LEU A 69 -6.14 24.34 3.08
CA LEU A 69 -7.12 25.31 3.55
C LEU A 69 -7.92 25.72 2.30
N MET A 70 -9.10 25.12 2.16
CA MET A 70 -10.08 25.55 1.16
C MET A 70 -10.57 26.94 1.57
N ASP A 71 -10.14 27.98 0.86
CA ASP A 71 -10.82 29.27 0.81
C ASP A 71 -12.14 29.16 0.03
#